data_AF-A0A6M5Y6N7-F1
#
_entry.id   AF-A0A6M5Y6N7-F1
#
_cell.length_a   1.000
_cell.length_b   1.000
_cell.length_c   1.000
_cell.angle_alpha   90.00
_cell.angle_beta   90.00
_cell.angle_gamma   90.00
#
_symmetry.space_group_name_H-M   'P 1'
#
loop_
_entity.id
_entity.type
_entity.pdbx_description
1 polymer ?
#
loop_
_entity_poly.entity_id
_entity_poly.type
_entity_poly.pdbx_seq_one_letter_code
_entity_poly.pdbx_strand_id
1 'polypeptide(L)'
;MASKSTKTKRKSLAANIVTSIEAQLGVASIATKKIKKSIEKSADKLARKLTKLMDKPAKKQAKPDKSTEKKAKKQAKKAEKNAAKAAKNAKRALNQRNSTLTAGSTLTDVPTTTPAPRASQTKSAPAKPAATPRSRTSRSQSATTPAPTETPTSDN
;
A
#
# COMPACT_ATOMS: atom_id res chain seq x y z
N MET A 1 2.07 -26.58 4.32
CA MET A 1 3.24 -26.75 5.21
C MET A 1 3.53 -25.54 6.14
N ALA A 2 3.15 -24.30 5.81
CA ALA A 2 3.48 -23.09 6.61
C ALA A 2 2.85 -22.97 8.02
N SER A 3 1.84 -23.78 8.36
CA SER A 3 1.12 -23.70 9.63
C SER A 3 1.79 -24.46 10.79
N LYS A 4 2.58 -25.50 10.48
CA LYS A 4 3.27 -26.30 11.52
C LYS A 4 4.50 -25.57 12.06
N SER A 5 5.31 -24.95 11.18
CA SER A 5 6.50 -24.18 11.56
C SER A 5 6.20 -22.90 12.32
N THR A 6 5.11 -22.20 11.97
CA THR A 6 4.65 -21.01 12.71
C THR A 6 4.09 -21.36 14.08
N LYS A 7 3.42 -22.51 14.21
CA LYS A 7 2.90 -23.02 15.49
C LYS A 7 4.03 -23.43 16.45
N THR A 8 5.08 -24.08 15.96
CA THR A 8 6.27 -24.40 16.79
C THR A 8 7.05 -23.15 17.19
N LYS A 9 7.32 -22.23 16.26
CA LYS A 9 7.96 -20.94 16.57
C LYS A 9 7.19 -20.16 17.63
N ARG A 10 5.86 -20.13 17.52
CA ARG A 10 5.00 -19.44 18.50
C ARG A 10 5.05 -20.09 19.88
N LYS A 11 5.00 -21.42 19.95
CA LYS A 11 5.10 -22.16 21.22
C LYS A 11 6.45 -21.94 21.88
N SER A 12 7.53 -21.99 21.11
CA SER A 12 8.90 -21.72 21.60
C SER A 12 9.03 -20.28 22.12
N LEU A 13 8.50 -19.29 21.37
CA LEU A 13 8.52 -17.90 21.81
C LEU A 13 7.70 -17.69 23.09
N ALA A 14 6.50 -18.27 23.17
CA ALA A 14 5.67 -18.18 24.36
C ALA A 14 6.35 -18.83 25.57
N ALA A 15 6.98 -20.01 25.39
CA ALA A 15 7.73 -20.68 26.45
C ALA A 15 8.89 -19.82 26.97
N ASN A 16 9.70 -19.24 26.09
CA ASN A 16 10.80 -18.35 26.49
C ASN A 16 10.31 -17.11 27.25
N ILE A 17 9.18 -16.52 26.84
CA ILE A 17 8.58 -15.39 27.55
C ILE A 17 8.12 -15.81 28.94
N VAL A 18 7.47 -16.98 29.06
CA VAL A 18 7.05 -17.52 30.36
C VAL A 18 8.27 -17.75 31.25
N THR A 19 9.30 -18.44 30.76
CA THR A 19 10.53 -18.70 31.53
C THR A 19 11.23 -17.41 31.95
N SER A 20 11.30 -16.41 31.08
CA SER A 20 11.91 -15.12 31.41
C SER A 20 11.13 -14.34 32.47
N ILE A 21 9.80 -14.37 32.40
CA ILE A 21 8.93 -13.72 33.38
C ILE A 21 8.98 -14.49 34.71
N GLU A 22 8.95 -15.82 34.68
CA GLU A 22 9.09 -16.66 35.87
C GLU A 22 10.45 -16.46 36.55
N ALA A 23 11.54 -16.31 35.78
CA ALA A 23 12.87 -16.02 36.30
C ALA A 23 12.96 -14.62 36.95
N GLN A 24 12.33 -13.60 36.37
CA GLN A 24 12.25 -12.27 36.97
C GLN A 24 11.34 -12.21 38.22
N LEU A 25 10.30 -13.04 38.26
CA LEU A 25 9.41 -13.16 39.41
C LEU A 25 9.96 -14.08 40.51
N GLY A 26 11.03 -14.82 40.22
CA GLY A 26 11.68 -15.81 41.10
C GLY A 26 12.37 -15.27 42.35
N VAL A 27 12.15 -14.00 42.71
CA VAL A 27 12.57 -13.40 43.99
C VAL A 27 11.38 -12.81 44.77
N ALA A 28 10.22 -12.63 44.15
CA ALA A 28 9.01 -12.08 44.79
C ALA A 28 7.92 -13.16 44.89
N SER A 29 8.08 -14.05 45.88
CA SER A 29 7.08 -14.96 46.45
C SER A 29 6.05 -15.60 45.50
N ILE A 30 6.25 -16.89 45.20
CA ILE A 30 5.21 -17.87 44.86
C ILE A 30 4.21 -17.35 43.81
N ALA A 31 4.57 -17.44 42.53
CA ALA A 31 3.62 -17.28 41.44
C ALA A 31 2.46 -18.29 41.61
N THR A 32 1.37 -17.85 42.23
CA THR A 32 0.19 -18.69 42.45
C THR A 32 -0.26 -19.28 41.11
N LYS A 33 -0.89 -20.46 41.13
CA LYS A 33 -1.38 -21.15 39.92
C LYS A 33 -2.20 -20.24 38.98
N LYS A 34 -2.86 -19.22 39.53
CA LYS A 34 -3.58 -18.18 38.79
C LYS A 34 -2.64 -17.22 38.04
N ILE A 35 -1.56 -16.75 38.68
CA ILE A 35 -0.53 -15.89 38.08
C ILE A 35 0.20 -16.64 36.97
N LYS A 36 0.62 -17.90 37.21
CA LYS A 36 1.26 -18.72 36.18
C LYS A 36 0.38 -18.87 34.92
N LYS A 37 -0.91 -19.19 35.11
CA LYS A 37 -1.88 -19.25 33.99
C LYS A 37 -2.10 -17.91 33.29
N SER A 38 -2.06 -16.80 34.03
CA SER A 38 -2.14 -15.44 33.49
C SER A 38 -0.92 -15.12 32.60
N ILE A 39 0.27 -15.49 33.06
CA ILE A 39 1.53 -15.34 32.32
C ILE A 39 1.50 -16.18 31.05
N GLU A 40 1.12 -17.47 31.14
CA GLU A 40 0.98 -18.34 29.97
C GLU A 40 0.00 -17.79 28.92
N LYS A 41 -1.18 -17.31 29.34
CA LYS A 41 -2.17 -16.69 28.43
C LYS A 41 -1.64 -15.41 27.79
N SER A 42 -0.94 -14.59 28.56
CA SER A 42 -0.37 -13.31 28.11
C SER A 42 0.78 -13.53 27.14
N ALA A 43 1.67 -14.49 27.44
CA ALA A 43 2.75 -14.93 26.56
C ALA A 43 2.22 -15.51 25.24
N ASP A 44 1.18 -16.36 25.28
CA ASP A 44 0.58 -16.88 24.05
C ASP A 44 -0.05 -15.75 23.21
N LYS A 45 -0.71 -14.77 23.83
CA LYS A 45 -1.24 -13.58 23.13
C LYS A 45 -0.12 -12.74 22.52
N LEU A 46 0.99 -12.54 23.23
CA LEU A 46 2.13 -11.78 22.72
C LEU A 46 2.76 -12.50 21.52
N ALA A 47 3.01 -13.80 21.66
CA ALA A 47 3.57 -14.63 20.61
C ALA A 47 2.67 -14.69 19.37
N ARG A 48 1.34 -14.70 19.53
CA ARG A 48 0.37 -14.52 18.41
C ARG A 48 0.58 -13.20 17.67
N LYS A 49 0.77 -12.10 18.40
CA LYS A 49 0.94 -10.77 17.79
C LYS A 49 2.27 -10.66 17.06
N LEU A 50 3.35 -11.16 17.66
CA LEU A 50 4.69 -11.14 17.08
C LEU A 50 4.77 -12.01 15.82
N THR A 51 4.24 -13.24 15.85
CA THR A 51 4.16 -14.08 14.64
C THR A 51 3.31 -13.44 13.55
N LYS A 52 2.17 -12.83 13.87
CA LYS A 52 1.39 -12.07 12.88
C LYS A 52 2.15 -10.89 12.29
N LEU A 53 2.93 -10.15 13.09
CA LEU A 53 3.73 -9.03 12.61
C LEU A 53 4.87 -9.49 11.69
N MET A 54 5.50 -10.62 11.99
CA MET A 54 6.55 -11.22 11.14
C MET A 54 5.97 -11.82 9.84
N ASP A 55 4.76 -12.39 9.89
CA ASP A 55 4.11 -12.99 8.71
C ASP A 55 3.40 -11.95 7.81
N LYS A 56 3.09 -10.76 8.32
CA LYS A 56 2.42 -9.68 7.56
C LYS A 56 3.25 -9.13 6.39
N PRO A 57 4.56 -8.83 6.53
CA PRO A 57 5.38 -8.42 5.39
C PRO A 57 5.55 -9.56 4.37
N ALA A 58 5.77 -10.80 4.83
CA ALA A 58 5.88 -11.96 3.95
C ALA A 58 4.60 -12.19 3.11
N LYS A 59 3.41 -11.99 3.69
CA LYS A 59 2.12 -12.07 2.96
C LYS A 59 1.88 -10.91 1.99
N LYS A 60 2.45 -9.73 2.24
CA LYS A 60 2.37 -8.57 1.34
C LYS A 60 3.34 -8.70 0.17
N GLN A 61 4.52 -9.27 0.38
CA GLN A 61 5.46 -9.58 -0.70
C GLN A 61 5.00 -10.78 -1.55
N ALA A 62 4.32 -11.76 -0.95
CA ALA A 62 3.81 -12.93 -1.67
C ALA A 62 2.55 -12.67 -2.51
N LYS A 63 1.93 -11.48 -2.43
CA LYS A 63 0.80 -11.10 -3.28
C LYS A 63 1.25 -9.94 -4.17
N PRO A 64 1.32 -10.11 -5.50
CA PRO A 64 1.61 -8.98 -6.38
C PRO A 64 0.53 -7.92 -6.13
N ASP A 65 1.00 -6.68 -6.01
CA ASP A 65 0.17 -5.54 -5.75
C ASP A 65 -0.89 -5.45 -6.86
N LYS A 66 -2.16 -5.75 -6.55
CA LYS A 66 -3.24 -5.82 -7.58
C LYS A 66 -3.40 -4.51 -8.36
N SER A 67 -2.85 -3.41 -7.83
CA SER A 67 -2.78 -2.11 -8.48
C SER A 67 -1.81 -2.08 -9.67
N THR A 68 -0.66 -2.75 -9.57
CA THR A 68 0.33 -2.82 -10.66
C THR A 68 -0.15 -3.76 -11.75
N GLU A 69 -0.81 -4.85 -11.39
CA GLU A 69 -1.40 -5.80 -12.36
C GLU A 69 -2.51 -5.16 -13.21
N LYS A 70 -3.40 -4.36 -12.59
CA LYS A 70 -4.43 -3.59 -13.33
C LYS A 70 -3.81 -2.53 -14.23
N LYS A 71 -2.76 -1.84 -13.79
CA LYS A 71 -2.04 -0.86 -14.62
C LYS A 71 -1.36 -1.54 -15.81
N ALA A 72 -0.69 -2.67 -15.59
CA ALA A 72 -0.05 -3.45 -16.64
C ALA A 72 -1.06 -3.95 -17.69
N LYS A 73 -2.19 -4.55 -17.25
CA LYS A 73 -3.26 -4.98 -18.18
C LYS A 73 -3.87 -3.81 -18.97
N LYS A 74 -4.01 -2.63 -18.35
CA LYS A 74 -4.53 -1.44 -19.04
C LYS A 74 -3.53 -0.89 -20.06
N GLN A 75 -2.23 -0.91 -19.76
CA GLN A 75 -1.21 -0.49 -20.72
C GLN A 75 -1.09 -1.46 -21.89
N ALA A 76 -1.11 -2.77 -21.62
CA ALA A 76 -1.09 -3.80 -22.67
C ALA A 76 -2.25 -3.63 -23.67
N LYS A 77 -3.49 -3.46 -23.17
CA LYS A 77 -4.66 -3.20 -24.03
C LYS A 77 -4.57 -1.89 -24.82
N LYS A 78 -3.92 -0.87 -24.29
CA LYS A 78 -3.70 0.40 -25.01
C LYS A 78 -2.67 0.23 -26.12
N ALA A 79 -1.58 -0.48 -25.85
CA ALA A 79 -0.54 -0.76 -26.83
C ALA A 79 -1.08 -1.61 -27.99
N GLU A 80 -1.85 -2.65 -27.70
CA GLU A 80 -2.49 -3.51 -28.70
C GLU A 80 -3.43 -2.73 -29.62
N LYS A 81 -4.29 -1.87 -29.05
CA LYS A 81 -5.17 -1.00 -29.84
C LYS A 81 -4.41 -0.01 -30.71
N ASN A 82 -3.27 0.50 -30.24
CA ASN A 82 -2.46 1.43 -31.02
C ASN A 82 -1.73 0.70 -32.16
N ALA A 83 -1.15 -0.47 -31.89
CA ALA A 83 -0.54 -1.32 -32.90
C ALA A 83 -1.53 -1.73 -34.01
N ALA A 84 -2.76 -2.10 -33.64
CA ALA A 84 -3.81 -2.42 -34.61
C ALA A 84 -4.19 -1.22 -35.50
N LYS A 85 -4.25 0.01 -34.92
CA LYS A 85 -4.49 1.23 -35.68
C LYS A 85 -3.33 1.57 -36.62
N ALA A 86 -2.09 1.45 -36.15
CA ALA A 86 -0.90 1.67 -36.96
C ALA A 86 -0.82 0.70 -38.14
N ALA A 87 -1.08 -0.59 -37.91
CA ALA A 87 -1.11 -1.60 -38.97
C ALA A 87 -2.20 -1.32 -40.02
N LYS A 88 -3.39 -0.88 -39.58
CA LYS A 88 -4.49 -0.53 -40.50
C LYS A 88 -4.18 0.73 -41.30
N ASN A 89 -3.52 1.72 -40.68
CA ASN A 89 -3.06 2.93 -41.37
C ASN A 89 -1.96 2.61 -42.39
N ALA A 90 -0.97 1.79 -42.04
CA ALA A 90 0.08 1.34 -42.94
C ALA A 90 -0.47 0.60 -44.16
N LYS A 91 -1.45 -0.30 -43.97
CA LYS A 91 -2.15 -0.97 -45.08
C LYS A 91 -2.88 0.01 -45.99
N ARG A 92 -3.55 1.03 -45.42
CA ARG A 92 -4.24 2.06 -46.21
C ARG A 92 -3.25 2.92 -47.01
N ALA A 93 -2.12 3.28 -46.40
CA ALA A 93 -1.07 4.05 -47.07
C ALA A 93 -0.43 3.27 -48.23
N LEU A 94 -0.20 1.97 -48.05
CA LEU A 94 0.33 1.10 -49.10
C LEU A 94 -0.67 0.97 -50.27
N ASN A 95 -1.95 0.74 -49.96
CA ASN A 95 -2.99 0.61 -50.99
C ASN A 95 -3.21 1.92 -51.76
N GLN A 96 -3.10 3.09 -51.11
CA GLN A 96 -3.18 4.37 -51.82
C GLN A 96 -1.99 4.58 -52.76
N ARG A 97 -0.76 4.28 -52.31
CA ARG A 97 0.42 4.37 -53.18
C ARG A 97 0.33 3.44 -54.38
N ASN A 98 -0.19 2.23 -54.18
CA ASN A 98 -0.36 1.28 -55.27
C ASN A 98 -1.46 1.75 -56.25
N SER A 99 -2.56 2.37 -55.77
CA SER A 99 -3.58 2.95 -56.65
C SER A 99 -3.08 4.18 -57.44
N THR A 100 -2.20 5.00 -56.87
CA THR A 100 -1.60 6.15 -57.56
C THR A 100 -0.52 5.78 -58.57
N LEU A 101 0.00 4.54 -58.52
CA LEU A 101 0.95 4.02 -59.53
C LEU A 101 0.25 3.30 -60.68
N THR A 102 -1.05 3.01 -60.57
CA THR A 102 -1.86 2.40 -61.65
C THR A 102 -2.79 3.40 -62.35
N ALA A 103 -3.01 4.59 -61.76
CA ALA A 103 -3.65 5.71 -62.43
C ALA A 103 -2.57 6.58 -63.08
N GLY A 104 -2.62 6.68 -64.41
CA GLY A 104 -1.55 7.19 -65.25
C GLY A 104 -1.00 8.58 -64.89
N SER A 105 0.28 8.72 -65.23
CA SER A 105 0.92 9.92 -65.77
C SER A 105 -0.07 11.03 -66.18
N THR A 106 -0.09 12.12 -65.42
CA THR A 106 -0.08 13.47 -65.99
C THR A 106 0.73 14.37 -65.05
N LEU A 107 1.88 14.81 -65.55
CA LEU A 107 2.65 15.92 -65.00
C LEU A 107 1.75 17.15 -64.87
N THR A 108 1.64 17.72 -63.67
CA THR A 108 1.37 19.15 -63.53
C THR A 108 2.01 19.65 -62.24
N ASP A 109 3.16 20.26 -62.46
CA ASP A 109 3.96 21.04 -61.55
C ASP A 109 3.17 22.29 -61.11
N VAL A 110 2.93 22.47 -59.80
CA VAL A 110 2.53 23.76 -59.21
C VAL A 110 3.07 23.83 -57.77
N PRO A 111 3.76 24.91 -57.38
CA PRO A 111 4.56 24.95 -56.16
C PRO A 111 3.76 25.13 -54.86
N THR A 112 4.25 24.42 -53.85
CA THR A 112 4.32 24.74 -52.42
C THR A 112 3.71 26.08 -51.98
N THR A 113 2.57 26.02 -51.29
CA THR A 113 2.17 27.07 -50.33
C THR A 113 2.20 26.50 -48.92
N THR A 114 3.24 26.84 -48.19
CA THR A 114 3.39 26.60 -46.76
C THR A 114 2.38 27.48 -46.02
N PRO A 115 1.38 26.94 -45.31
CA PRO A 115 0.59 27.77 -44.41
C PRO A 115 1.42 28.07 -43.16
N ALA A 116 1.64 29.36 -42.89
CA ALA A 116 2.29 29.84 -41.68
C ALA A 116 1.57 29.30 -40.42
N PRO A 117 2.30 28.89 -39.37
CA PRO A 117 1.67 28.43 -38.14
C PRO A 117 0.99 29.61 -37.45
N ARG A 118 -0.35 29.60 -37.47
CA ARG A 118 -1.19 30.54 -36.72
C ARG A 118 -1.00 30.27 -35.21
N ALA A 119 -0.34 31.22 -34.54
CA ALA A 119 -0.16 31.22 -33.09
C ALA A 119 -1.52 31.11 -32.40
N SER A 120 -1.79 29.94 -31.81
CA SER A 120 -3.00 29.68 -31.07
C SER A 120 -2.75 30.02 -29.61
N GLN A 121 -3.37 31.12 -29.22
CA GLN A 121 -3.46 31.74 -27.89
C GLN A 121 -3.42 30.73 -26.73
N THR A 122 -2.52 31.00 -25.79
CA THR A 122 -2.48 30.34 -24.48
C THR A 122 -3.76 30.65 -23.73
N LYS A 123 -4.60 29.64 -23.51
CA LYS A 123 -5.73 29.74 -22.58
C LYS A 123 -5.18 29.95 -21.17
N SER A 124 -5.55 31.08 -20.58
CA SER A 124 -5.34 31.43 -19.18
C SER A 124 -5.82 30.29 -18.28
N ALA A 125 -4.98 29.87 -17.35
CA ALA A 125 -5.32 28.86 -16.34
C ALA A 125 -6.45 29.39 -15.43
N PRO A 126 -7.43 28.55 -15.04
CA PRO A 126 -8.45 28.96 -14.08
C PRO A 126 -7.83 29.20 -12.70
N ALA A 127 -8.23 30.32 -12.09
CA ALA A 127 -7.80 30.78 -10.78
C ALA A 127 -8.03 29.70 -9.70
N LYS A 128 -7.02 29.53 -8.85
CA LYS A 128 -7.03 28.65 -7.68
C LYS A 128 -8.02 29.23 -6.65
N PRO A 129 -9.07 28.50 -6.21
CA PRO A 129 -9.92 29.00 -5.14
C PRO A 129 -9.14 29.04 -3.82
N ALA A 130 -9.31 30.15 -3.10
CA ALA A 130 -8.70 30.46 -1.82
C ALA A 130 -9.04 29.39 -0.77
N ALA A 131 -8.02 28.98 0.00
CA ALA A 131 -8.18 28.10 1.14
C ALA A 131 -8.93 28.83 2.26
N THR A 132 -10.13 28.36 2.62
CA THR A 132 -10.84 28.80 3.82
C THR A 132 -10.11 28.31 5.07
N PRO A 133 -9.85 29.16 6.08
CA PRO A 133 -9.28 28.72 7.35
C PRO A 133 -10.34 27.93 8.12
N ARG A 134 -10.02 26.66 8.41
CA ARG A 134 -10.89 25.79 9.20
C ARG A 134 -10.79 26.20 10.67
N SER A 135 -11.92 26.63 11.24
CA SER A 135 -12.02 27.09 12.62
C SER A 135 -11.83 25.95 13.63
N ARG A 136 -11.30 26.37 14.78
CA ARG A 136 -11.01 25.59 16.00
C ARG A 136 -12.24 24.86 16.52
N THR A 137 -12.06 23.64 17.02
CA THR A 137 -12.77 23.22 18.23
C THR A 137 -11.86 22.33 19.06
N SER A 138 -11.33 22.92 20.13
CA SER A 138 -10.72 22.22 21.25
C SER A 138 -11.81 21.47 22.00
N ARG A 139 -11.67 20.16 22.17
CA ARG A 139 -12.41 19.42 23.19
C ARG A 139 -11.41 18.82 24.16
N SER A 140 -11.22 19.54 25.26
CA SER A 140 -10.71 19.05 26.52
C SER A 140 -11.64 17.94 27.03
N GLN A 141 -11.06 16.80 27.38
CA GLN A 141 -11.64 15.91 28.39
C GLN A 141 -10.55 15.65 29.42
N SER A 142 -10.67 16.41 30.51
CA SER A 142 -10.07 16.09 31.81
C SER A 142 -10.80 14.92 32.45
N ALA A 143 -10.15 14.35 33.48
CA ALA A 143 -10.60 13.38 34.48
C ALA A 143 -10.10 11.93 34.21
N THR A 144 -9.49 11.21 35.16
CA THR A 144 -9.37 11.42 36.61
C THR A 144 -8.19 10.59 37.13
N THR A 145 -7.37 11.20 37.98
CA THR A 145 -6.34 10.55 38.79
C THR A 145 -6.99 9.70 39.89
N PRO A 146 -6.65 8.41 40.07
CA PRO A 146 -6.97 7.70 41.30
C PRO A 146 -5.99 8.08 42.42
N ALA A 147 -6.54 8.36 43.60
CA ALA A 147 -5.85 8.77 44.82
C ALA A 147 -4.82 7.74 45.33
N PRO A 148 -3.77 8.17 46.06
CA PRO A 148 -2.87 7.27 46.76
C PRO A 148 -3.62 6.57 47.89
N THR A 149 -3.50 5.24 47.94
CA THR A 149 -3.94 4.43 49.09
C THR A 149 -2.87 4.53 50.16
N GLU A 150 -3.20 5.17 51.28
CA GLU A 150 -2.46 5.07 52.53
C GLU A 150 -2.67 3.65 53.09
N THR A 151 -1.58 3.00 53.49
CA THR A 151 -1.62 1.92 54.49
C THR A 151 -0.60 2.20 55.58
N PRO A 152 -0.99 2.04 56.85
CA PRO A 152 -0.29 2.58 58.00
C PRO A 152 0.97 1.80 58.36
N THR A 153 1.96 2.53 58.85
CA THR A 153 3.03 2.05 59.72
C THR A 153 2.42 1.30 60.91
N SER A 154 2.81 0.05 61.12
CA SER A 154 2.76 -0.59 62.43
C SER A 154 4.20 -0.87 62.86
N ASP A 155 4.62 -0.12 63.87
CA ASP A 155 5.69 -0.51 64.78
C ASP A 155 5.28 -1.80 65.49
N ASN A 156 6.13 -2.83 65.37
CA ASN A 156 6.60 -3.67 66.48
C ASN A 156 7.83 -4.47 66.04
#